data_AF-A0A0G1Y0H0-F1
#
_entry.id   AF-A0A0G1Y0H0-F1
#
_cell.length_a   1.000
_cell.length_b   1.000
_cell.length_c   1.000
_cell.angle_alpha   90.00
_cell.angle_beta   90.00
_cell.angle_gamma   90.00
#
_symmetry.space_group_name_H-M   'P 1'
#
loop_
_entity.id
_entity.type
_entity.pdbx_description
1 polymer ?
#
loop_
_entity_poly.entity_id
_entity_poly.type
_entity_poly.pdbx_seq_one_letter_code
_entity_poly.pdbx_strand_id
1 'polypeptide(L)'
;MKPSVFLGDSTHKDLAQLLQSKRRLILSGASNETAKALLASTILHHHPQPSLLVTEKSTVAESLRHWLGFFDLKAHILLPIENDAGEIDSAALQEFLLFMRGESDRISIMTRNLWEVEFPSFEELQERVITFSVHEKIHFTSVIEELIERGYSHGEDLYLQPGEYRRAGDTFDIFPIQSDHPYRISFNLDTVEKILAVDRDDLSRAEDAGGELSMFPVVYEETAPLSVQLPPETLLVLDDQDDVEDPLQLATLRFTAFPKTEENH
;
A
#
# COMPACT_ATOMS: atom_id res chain seq x y z
N MET A 1 4.31 20.87 0.58
CA MET A 1 3.67 22.16 0.24
C MET A 1 2.74 21.95 -0.93
N LYS A 2 1.46 22.33 -0.82
CA LYS A 2 0.50 22.09 -1.90
C LYS A 2 0.87 22.84 -3.19
N PRO A 3 0.74 22.22 -4.38
CA PRO A 3 0.98 22.88 -5.67
C PRO A 3 0.22 24.20 -5.85
N SER A 4 -0.96 24.33 -5.25
CA SER A 4 -1.78 25.54 -5.36
C SER A 4 -1.12 26.78 -4.76
N VAL A 5 -0.11 26.61 -3.89
CA VAL A 5 0.72 27.72 -3.39
C VAL A 5 1.50 28.40 -4.53
N PHE A 6 1.91 27.64 -5.55
CA PHE A 6 2.66 28.16 -6.70
C PHE A 6 1.77 28.49 -7.89
N LEU A 7 0.75 27.66 -8.13
CA LEU A 7 -0.05 27.71 -9.35
C LEU A 7 -1.41 28.40 -9.16
N GLY A 8 -1.90 28.55 -7.93
CA GLY A 8 -3.28 28.93 -7.62
C GLY A 8 -4.24 27.74 -7.61
N ASP A 9 -5.33 27.84 -6.83
CA ASP A 9 -6.25 26.72 -6.55
C ASP A 9 -7.08 26.21 -7.75
N SER A 10 -7.09 26.96 -8.87
CA SER A 10 -7.86 26.59 -10.07
C SER A 10 -7.00 26.02 -11.20
N THR A 11 -5.68 26.09 -11.08
CA THR A 11 -4.78 25.72 -12.17
C THR A 11 -4.71 24.20 -12.33
N HIS A 12 -4.84 23.72 -13.56
CA HIS A 12 -4.93 22.30 -13.92
C HIS A 12 -6.13 21.53 -13.35
N LYS A 13 -7.13 22.23 -12.79
CA LYS A 13 -8.40 21.63 -12.38
C LYS A 13 -9.13 20.96 -13.55
N ASP A 14 -8.99 21.51 -14.74
CA ASP A 14 -9.46 20.96 -16.00
C ASP A 14 -8.84 19.57 -16.29
N LEU A 15 -7.57 19.34 -15.96
CA LEU A 15 -6.94 18.01 -16.12
C LEU A 15 -7.57 16.96 -15.21
N ALA A 16 -7.83 17.29 -13.95
CA ALA A 16 -8.49 16.39 -13.01
C ALA A 16 -9.93 16.07 -13.46
N GLN A 17 -10.67 17.09 -13.92
CA GLN A 17 -12.02 16.91 -14.47
C GLN A 17 -12.02 16.08 -15.76
N LEU A 18 -11.06 16.31 -16.64
CA LEU A 18 -10.91 15.56 -17.88
C LEU A 18 -10.61 14.08 -17.58
N LEU A 19 -9.67 13.79 -16.67
CA LEU A 19 -9.36 12.43 -16.23
C LEU A 19 -10.58 11.72 -15.62
N GLN A 20 -11.37 12.39 -14.77
CA GLN A 20 -12.61 11.82 -14.24
C GLN A 20 -13.62 11.50 -15.35
N SER A 21 -13.76 12.39 -16.34
CA SER A 21 -14.76 12.23 -17.40
C SER A 21 -14.38 11.21 -18.47
N LYS A 22 -13.09 11.11 -18.81
CA LYS A 22 -12.57 10.25 -19.89
C LYS A 22 -11.99 8.95 -19.38
N ARG A 23 -11.68 8.86 -18.09
CA ARG A 23 -10.92 7.78 -17.43
C ARG A 23 -9.52 7.54 -17.99
N ARG A 24 -9.14 8.18 -19.09
CA ARG A 24 -7.83 8.10 -19.72
C ARG A 24 -7.38 9.50 -20.09
N LEU A 25 -6.18 9.86 -19.64
CA LEU A 25 -5.56 11.14 -19.93
C LEU A 25 -4.10 10.93 -20.32
N ILE A 26 -3.71 11.48 -21.47
CA ILE A 26 -2.32 11.46 -21.93
C ILE A 26 -1.78 12.89 -21.84
N LEU A 27 -0.74 13.08 -21.04
CA LEU A 27 -0.03 14.34 -20.89
C LEU A 27 1.33 14.23 -21.56
N SER A 28 1.59 15.15 -22.48
CA SER A 28 2.89 15.31 -23.13
C SER A 28 3.53 16.65 -22.76
N GLY A 29 4.86 16.74 -22.93
CA GLY A 29 5.61 17.96 -22.65
C GLY A 29 6.07 18.13 -21.20
N ALA A 30 5.79 17.18 -20.30
CA ALA A 30 6.36 17.15 -18.96
C ALA A 30 7.80 16.58 -19.02
N SER A 31 8.80 17.47 -19.09
CA SER A 31 10.18 17.10 -19.45
C SER A 31 11.02 16.48 -18.34
N ASN A 32 10.57 16.50 -17.08
CA ASN A 32 11.32 15.97 -15.94
C ASN A 32 10.39 15.52 -14.80
N GLU A 33 10.97 14.84 -13.81
CA GLU A 33 10.27 14.26 -12.66
C GLU A 33 9.56 15.31 -11.81
N THR A 34 10.12 16.52 -11.69
CA THR A 34 9.48 17.63 -10.96
C THR A 34 8.18 18.05 -11.64
N ALA A 35 8.18 18.22 -12.97
CA ALA A 35 6.99 18.60 -13.72
C ALA A 35 5.92 17.49 -13.67
N LYS A 36 6.34 16.23 -13.83
CA LYS A 36 5.45 15.05 -13.72
C LYS A 36 4.82 14.97 -12.32
N ALA A 37 5.62 15.11 -11.26
CA ALA A 37 5.14 15.12 -9.88
C ALA A 37 4.24 16.33 -9.56
N LEU A 38 4.51 17.51 -10.13
CA LEU A 38 3.65 18.69 -9.97
C LEU A 38 2.25 18.45 -10.58
N LEU A 39 2.20 17.91 -11.80
CA LEU A 39 0.95 17.61 -12.48
C LEU A 39 0.16 16.49 -11.78
N ALA A 40 0.84 15.38 -11.45
CA ALA A 40 0.24 14.27 -10.71
C ALA A 40 -0.29 14.75 -9.35
N SER A 41 0.50 15.52 -8.61
CA SER A 41 0.05 16.04 -7.31
C SER A 41 -1.09 17.03 -7.42
N THR A 42 -1.16 17.85 -8.47
CA THR A 42 -2.30 18.75 -8.69
C THR A 42 -3.57 17.96 -8.95
N ILE A 43 -3.50 16.92 -9.79
CA ILE A 43 -4.62 16.01 -10.06
C ILE A 43 -5.09 15.34 -8.75
N LEU A 44 -4.17 14.78 -7.97
CA LEU A 44 -4.47 14.05 -6.74
C LEU A 44 -4.96 14.94 -5.60
N HIS A 45 -4.56 16.21 -5.52
CA HIS A 45 -5.17 17.15 -4.57
C HIS A 45 -6.62 17.50 -4.93
N HIS A 46 -6.94 17.57 -6.22
CA HIS A 46 -8.32 17.82 -6.67
C HIS A 46 -9.21 16.60 -6.55
N HIS A 47 -8.64 15.41 -6.72
CA HIS A 47 -9.35 14.14 -6.58
C HIS A 47 -8.44 13.11 -5.88
N PRO A 48 -8.43 13.12 -4.54
CA PRO A 48 -7.71 12.11 -3.77
C PRO A 48 -8.28 10.73 -4.07
N GLN A 49 -7.41 9.81 -4.46
CA GLN A 49 -7.71 8.41 -4.74
C GLN A 49 -6.41 7.59 -4.61
N PRO A 50 -6.50 6.27 -4.34
CA PRO A 50 -5.34 5.40 -4.40
C PRO A 50 -4.67 5.51 -5.77
N SER A 51 -3.35 5.53 -5.81
CA SER A 51 -2.61 5.71 -7.07
C SER A 51 -1.36 4.84 -7.13
N LEU A 52 -1.10 4.28 -8.31
CA LEU A 52 0.11 3.50 -8.58
C LEU A 52 0.87 4.12 -9.74
N LEU A 53 2.07 4.62 -9.48
CA LEU A 53 2.98 5.16 -10.49
C LEU A 53 3.95 4.08 -10.96
N VAL A 54 3.97 3.76 -12.25
CA VAL A 54 4.94 2.84 -12.87
C VAL A 54 5.96 3.66 -13.66
N THR A 55 7.24 3.50 -13.34
CA THR A 55 8.34 4.23 -13.95
C THR A 55 9.49 3.31 -14.36
N GLU A 56 10.41 3.77 -15.21
CA GLU A 56 11.48 2.94 -15.78
C GLU A 56 12.39 2.27 -14.73
N LYS A 57 12.88 3.03 -13.74
CA LYS A 57 13.94 2.58 -12.82
C LYS A 57 13.86 3.22 -11.44
N SER A 58 14.58 2.62 -10.49
CA SER A 58 14.57 3.02 -9.07
C SER A 58 14.99 4.47 -8.83
N THR A 59 15.95 5.00 -9.59
CA THR A 59 16.39 6.40 -9.43
C THR A 59 15.30 7.41 -9.79
N VAL A 60 14.46 7.08 -10.78
CA VAL A 60 13.29 7.91 -11.15
C VAL A 60 12.20 7.76 -10.10
N ALA A 61 11.94 6.54 -9.61
CA ALA A 61 10.97 6.30 -8.54
C ALA A 61 11.32 7.10 -7.27
N GLU A 62 12.59 7.10 -6.87
CA GLU A 62 13.11 7.89 -5.75
C GLU A 62 12.95 9.41 -5.97
N SER A 63 13.25 9.88 -7.19
CA SER A 63 13.08 11.28 -7.55
C SER A 63 11.60 11.70 -7.51
N LEU A 64 10.70 10.88 -8.06
CA LEU A 64 9.26 11.11 -8.00
C LEU A 64 8.74 11.08 -6.56
N ARG A 65 9.17 10.13 -5.73
CA ARG A 65 8.83 10.07 -4.29
C ARG A 65 9.23 11.35 -3.58
N HIS A 66 10.45 11.83 -3.81
CA HIS A 66 10.94 13.08 -3.25
C HIS A 66 10.08 14.28 -3.65
N TRP A 67 9.79 14.44 -4.95
CA TRP A 67 9.00 15.58 -5.45
C TRP A 67 7.53 15.51 -5.03
N LEU A 68 6.91 14.34 -5.00
CA LEU A 68 5.56 14.16 -4.46
C LEU A 68 5.52 14.56 -2.98
N GLY A 69 6.52 14.16 -2.18
CA GLY A 69 6.65 14.59 -0.79
C GLY A 69 6.83 16.10 -0.65
N PHE A 70 7.65 16.72 -1.51
CA PHE A 70 7.76 18.18 -1.60
C PHE A 70 6.39 18.83 -1.87
N PHE A 71 5.57 18.20 -2.71
CA PHE A 71 4.21 18.64 -3.03
C PHE A 71 3.13 18.23 -2.02
N ASP A 72 3.48 17.80 -0.80
CA ASP A 72 2.53 17.40 0.26
C ASP A 72 1.79 16.07 0.01
N LEU A 73 2.36 15.19 -0.82
CA LEU A 73 1.86 13.84 -1.05
C LEU A 73 2.88 12.80 -0.62
N LYS A 74 2.52 12.01 0.41
CA LYS A 74 3.36 10.92 0.86
C LYS A 74 3.25 9.75 -0.12
N ALA A 75 4.36 9.38 -0.75
CA ALA A 75 4.43 8.27 -1.68
C ALA A 75 5.36 7.16 -1.14
N HIS A 76 4.98 5.92 -1.40
CA HIS A 76 5.66 4.72 -0.95
C HIS A 76 6.24 3.96 -2.16
N ILE A 77 7.43 3.39 -2.04
CA ILE A 77 8.01 2.60 -3.15
C ILE A 77 7.74 1.12 -2.87
N LEU A 78 7.09 0.45 -3.83
CA LEU A 78 6.94 -0.99 -3.80
C LEU A 78 8.23 -1.65 -4.27
N LEU A 79 8.60 -2.72 -3.57
CA LEU A 79 9.80 -3.52 -3.80
C LEU A 79 9.38 -4.97 -4.08
N PRO A 80 10.27 -5.80 -4.65
CA PRO A 80 10.05 -7.24 -4.74
C PRO A 80 9.74 -7.82 -3.35
N ILE A 81 8.68 -8.62 -3.26
CA ILE A 81 8.25 -9.24 -2.00
C ILE A 81 9.18 -10.38 -1.61
N GLU A 82 9.74 -11.09 -2.60
CA GLU A 82 10.72 -12.14 -2.38
C GLU A 82 12.11 -11.69 -2.79
N ASN A 83 13.11 -12.15 -2.05
CA ASN A 83 14.51 -12.06 -2.45
C ASN A 83 14.90 -13.19 -3.44
N ASP A 84 16.15 -13.18 -3.91
CA ASP A 84 16.66 -14.19 -4.85
C ASP A 84 16.63 -15.64 -4.32
N ALA A 85 16.47 -15.82 -3.00
CA ALA A 85 16.34 -17.12 -2.35
C ALA A 85 14.87 -17.56 -2.15
N GLY A 86 13.91 -16.73 -2.56
CA GLY A 86 12.47 -16.97 -2.34
C GLY A 86 12.01 -16.69 -0.91
N GLU A 87 12.81 -15.98 -0.12
CA GLU A 87 12.40 -15.58 1.23
C GLU A 87 11.59 -14.29 1.15
N ILE A 88 10.48 -14.26 1.89
CA ILE A 88 9.56 -13.12 1.93
C ILE A 88 10.18 -11.99 2.77
N ASP A 89 10.30 -10.81 2.18
CA ASP A 89 10.56 -9.55 2.86
C ASP A 89 9.25 -9.01 3.42
N SER A 90 9.10 -9.08 4.74
CA SER A 90 7.89 -8.63 5.44
C SER A 90 7.58 -7.15 5.24
N ALA A 91 8.59 -6.29 5.05
CA ALA A 91 8.38 -4.87 4.82
C ALA A 91 7.85 -4.61 3.40
N ALA A 92 8.37 -5.33 2.40
CA ALA A 92 7.85 -5.25 1.03
C ALA A 92 6.41 -5.80 0.95
N LEU A 93 6.13 -6.92 1.61
CA LEU A 93 4.77 -7.48 1.71
C LEU A 93 3.81 -6.50 2.40
N GLN A 94 4.23 -5.88 3.50
CA GLN A 94 3.44 -4.87 4.21
C GLN A 94 3.09 -3.68 3.29
N GLU A 95 4.05 -3.13 2.55
CA GLU A 95 3.81 -1.99 1.66
C GLU A 95 2.82 -2.33 0.54
N PHE A 96 2.88 -3.55 0.00
CA PHE A 96 1.91 -4.09 -0.95
C PHE A 96 0.51 -4.22 -0.30
N LEU A 97 0.40 -4.84 0.87
CA LEU A 97 -0.89 -5.04 1.53
C LEU A 97 -1.55 -3.72 1.94
N LEU A 98 -0.78 -2.77 2.48
CA LEU A 98 -1.27 -1.42 2.78
C LEU A 98 -1.81 -0.73 1.52
N PHE A 99 -1.17 -0.95 0.37
CA PHE A 99 -1.65 -0.44 -0.92
C PHE A 99 -2.95 -1.14 -1.37
N MET A 100 -3.00 -2.46 -1.33
CA MET A 100 -4.18 -3.24 -1.76
C MET A 100 -5.41 -3.03 -0.88
N ARG A 101 -5.22 -2.68 0.40
CA ARG A 101 -6.32 -2.36 1.33
C ARG A 101 -7.08 -1.08 0.95
N GLY A 102 -6.58 -0.29 0.00
CA GLY A 102 -7.32 0.82 -0.59
C GLY A 102 -7.53 2.00 0.36
N GLU A 103 -6.54 2.32 1.22
CA GLU A 103 -6.54 3.60 1.93
C GLU A 103 -6.73 4.74 0.92
N SER A 104 -7.73 5.60 1.16
CA SER A 104 -8.40 6.40 0.12
C SER A 104 -7.50 7.36 -0.68
N ASP A 105 -6.29 7.64 -0.22
CA ASP A 105 -5.34 8.56 -0.85
C ASP A 105 -3.91 8.00 -0.91
N ARG A 106 -3.73 6.69 -0.73
CA ARG A 106 -2.41 6.07 -0.73
C ARG A 106 -1.76 6.08 -2.11
N ILE A 107 -0.51 6.55 -2.17
CA ILE A 107 0.26 6.66 -3.40
C ILE A 107 1.45 5.70 -3.33
N SER A 108 1.50 4.78 -4.29
CA SER A 108 2.59 3.84 -4.47
C SER A 108 3.34 4.11 -5.77
N ILE A 109 4.63 3.82 -5.78
CA ILE A 109 5.50 3.95 -6.95
C ILE A 109 6.24 2.62 -7.13
N MET A 110 6.34 2.13 -8.36
CA MET A 110 7.09 0.93 -8.67
C MET A 110 7.87 1.07 -9.97
N THR A 111 8.86 0.20 -10.15
CA THR A 111 9.59 0.12 -11.41
C THR A 111 8.86 -0.75 -12.42
N ARG A 112 9.16 -0.54 -13.71
CA ARG A 112 8.59 -1.35 -14.78
C ARG A 112 8.92 -2.84 -14.61
N ASN A 113 10.14 -3.17 -14.21
CA ASN A 113 10.51 -4.57 -13.99
C ASN A 113 9.66 -5.24 -12.91
N LEU A 114 9.28 -4.50 -11.86
CA LEU A 114 8.41 -5.01 -10.81
C LEU A 114 6.95 -5.12 -11.28
N TRP A 115 6.50 -4.29 -12.22
CA TRP A 115 5.15 -4.40 -12.79
C TRP A 115 4.95 -5.71 -13.58
N GLU A 116 6.02 -6.24 -14.17
CA GLU A 116 5.99 -7.47 -14.99
C GLU A 116 6.01 -8.76 -14.17
N VAL A 117 6.23 -8.69 -12.85
CA VAL A 117 6.18 -9.88 -11.99
C VAL A 117 4.83 -10.03 -11.32
N GLU A 118 4.49 -11.26 -10.94
CA GLU A 118 3.28 -11.55 -10.18
C GLU A 118 3.48 -11.19 -8.70
N PHE A 119 2.39 -10.76 -8.07
CA PHE A 119 2.31 -10.44 -6.65
C PHE A 119 1.44 -11.49 -5.95
N PRO A 120 1.52 -11.62 -4.62
CA PRO A 120 0.59 -12.46 -3.86
C PRO A 120 -0.86 -12.19 -4.26
N SER A 121 -1.65 -13.25 -4.41
CA SER A 121 -3.07 -13.12 -4.71
C SER A 121 -3.78 -12.46 -3.54
N PHE A 122 -4.27 -11.24 -3.72
CA PHE A 122 -4.96 -10.52 -2.65
C PHE A 122 -6.25 -11.24 -2.22
N GLU A 123 -6.92 -11.94 -3.14
CA GLU A 123 -8.09 -12.77 -2.83
C GLU A 123 -7.72 -13.95 -1.92
N GLU A 124 -6.66 -14.70 -2.24
CA GLU A 124 -6.18 -15.82 -1.41
C GLU A 124 -5.79 -15.34 0.00
N LEU A 125 -5.10 -14.21 0.07
CA LEU A 125 -4.70 -13.59 1.32
C LEU A 125 -5.92 -13.18 2.18
N GLN A 126 -7.00 -12.68 1.56
CA GLN A 126 -8.25 -12.33 2.23
C GLN A 126 -8.98 -13.56 2.78
N GLU A 127 -8.97 -14.68 2.05
CA GLU A 127 -9.59 -15.93 2.49
C GLU A 127 -8.86 -16.57 3.70
N ARG A 128 -7.58 -16.24 3.87
CA ARG A 128 -6.71 -16.78 4.92
C ARG A 128 -6.54 -15.87 6.14
N VAL A 129 -7.38 -14.84 6.27
CA VAL A 129 -7.35 -13.91 7.41
C VAL A 129 -7.62 -14.62 8.73
N ILE A 130 -6.81 -14.30 9.74
CA ILE A 130 -7.04 -14.69 11.14
C ILE A 130 -7.75 -13.53 11.84
N THR A 131 -8.74 -13.84 12.68
CA THR A 131 -9.48 -12.83 13.45
C THR A 131 -9.42 -13.13 14.94
N PHE A 132 -9.21 -12.10 15.75
CA PHE A 132 -9.49 -12.10 17.18
C PHE A 132 -10.66 -11.21 17.51
N SER A 133 -11.55 -11.67 18.40
CA SER A 133 -12.64 -10.85 18.92
C SER A 133 -12.56 -10.66 20.44
N VAL A 134 -12.90 -9.47 20.94
CA VAL A 134 -13.05 -9.24 22.38
C VAL A 134 -14.18 -10.12 22.93
N HIS A 135 -13.98 -10.69 24.11
CA HIS A 135 -14.81 -11.73 24.76
C HIS A 135 -14.72 -13.13 24.14
N GLU A 136 -13.90 -13.33 23.12
CA GLU A 136 -13.64 -14.66 22.59
C GLU A 136 -12.80 -15.49 23.57
N LYS A 137 -13.17 -16.77 23.71
CA LYS A 137 -12.36 -17.75 24.43
C LYS A 137 -11.37 -18.39 23.48
N ILE A 138 -10.08 -18.28 23.77
CA ILE A 138 -9.02 -18.79 22.93
C ILE A 138 -8.12 -19.77 23.68
N HIS A 139 -7.68 -20.81 22.97
CA HIS A 139 -6.59 -21.67 23.43
C HIS A 139 -5.28 -21.12 22.89
N PHE A 140 -4.47 -20.53 23.77
CA PHE A 140 -3.25 -19.82 23.35
C PHE A 140 -2.29 -20.68 22.52
N THR A 141 -2.14 -21.97 22.83
CA THR A 141 -1.29 -22.88 22.03
C THR A 141 -1.79 -22.98 20.58
N SER A 142 -3.09 -23.12 20.39
CA SER A 142 -3.72 -23.20 19.06
C SER A 142 -3.54 -21.90 18.28
N VAL A 143 -3.62 -20.75 18.97
CA VAL A 143 -3.36 -19.44 18.37
C VAL A 143 -1.92 -19.32 17.86
N ILE A 144 -0.94 -19.78 18.65
CA ILE A 144 0.46 -19.77 18.23
C ILE A 144 0.70 -20.71 17.05
N GLU A 145 0.10 -21.91 17.08
CA GLU A 145 0.17 -22.86 15.96
C GLU A 145 -0.38 -22.22 14.68
N GLU A 146 -1.57 -21.60 14.75
CA GLU A 146 -2.18 -20.91 13.61
C GLU A 146 -1.32 -19.75 13.09
N LEU A 147 -0.74 -18.94 13.99
CA LEU A 147 0.16 -17.86 13.60
C LEU A 147 1.41 -18.36 12.88
N ILE A 148 2.02 -19.44 13.36
CA ILE A 148 3.19 -20.06 12.71
C ILE A 148 2.80 -20.60 11.33
N GLU A 149 1.65 -21.28 11.21
CA GLU A 149 1.14 -21.76 9.92
C GLU A 149 0.86 -20.61 8.93
N ARG A 150 0.57 -19.42 9.45
CA ARG A 150 0.32 -18.20 8.69
C ARG A 150 1.60 -17.39 8.46
N GLY A 151 2.75 -17.89 8.88
CA GLY A 151 4.06 -17.30 8.62
C GLY A 151 4.50 -16.23 9.61
N TYR A 152 3.76 -16.01 10.69
CA TYR A 152 4.18 -15.10 11.75
C TYR A 152 5.31 -15.72 12.58
N SER A 153 6.26 -14.89 12.98
CA SER A 153 7.42 -15.29 13.77
C SER A 153 7.42 -14.68 15.17
N HIS A 154 8.17 -15.28 16.09
CA HIS A 154 8.33 -14.73 17.44
C HIS A 154 9.39 -13.62 17.42
N GLY A 155 9.00 -12.40 17.80
CA GLY A 155 9.90 -11.25 17.94
C GLY A 155 10.75 -11.35 19.20
N GLU A 156 12.06 -11.14 19.06
CA GLU A 156 13.01 -11.16 20.19
C GLU A 156 13.05 -9.82 20.94
N ASP A 157 12.74 -8.73 20.25
CA ASP A 157 12.78 -7.37 20.76
C ASP A 157 11.44 -6.88 21.30
N LEU A 158 11.49 -5.77 22.03
CA LEU A 158 10.29 -5.08 22.50
C LEU A 158 9.54 -4.38 21.35
N TYR A 159 10.29 -3.89 20.35
CA TYR A 159 9.74 -3.25 19.16
C TYR A 159 9.63 -4.30 18.06
N LEU A 160 8.39 -4.75 17.81
CA LEU A 160 8.10 -5.74 16.79
C LEU A 160 8.33 -5.18 15.38
N GLN A 161 8.74 -6.07 14.48
CA GLN A 161 8.66 -5.86 13.04
C GLN A 161 7.33 -6.43 12.50
N PRO A 162 6.88 -5.98 11.31
CA PRO A 162 5.69 -6.52 10.66
C PRO A 162 5.79 -8.05 10.49
N GLY A 163 4.73 -8.77 10.86
CA GLY A 163 4.75 -10.25 10.84
C GLY A 163 5.31 -10.88 12.11
N GLU A 164 5.69 -10.10 13.12
CA GLU A 164 6.15 -10.63 14.40
C GLU A 164 5.08 -10.58 15.49
N TYR A 165 5.20 -11.48 16.47
CA TYR A 165 4.46 -11.43 17.72
C TYR A 165 5.36 -11.69 18.92
N ARG A 166 4.93 -11.25 20.09
CA ARG A 166 5.63 -11.47 21.36
C ARG A 166 4.65 -11.58 22.51
N ARG A 167 4.88 -12.54 23.40
CA ARG A 167 4.11 -12.69 24.63
C ARG A 167 4.86 -12.11 25.83
N ALA A 168 4.14 -11.37 26.68
CA ALA A 168 4.63 -10.91 27.97
C ALA A 168 3.56 -11.11 29.06
N GLY A 169 3.61 -12.25 29.75
CA GLY A 169 2.65 -12.57 30.81
C GLY A 169 1.22 -12.77 30.27
N ASP A 170 0.34 -11.85 30.63
CA ASP A 170 -1.07 -11.76 30.24
C ASP A 170 -1.32 -10.92 28.99
N THR A 171 -0.28 -10.26 28.45
CA THR A 171 -0.36 -9.54 27.18
C THR A 171 0.32 -10.30 26.05
N PHE A 172 -0.23 -10.09 24.85
CA PHE A 172 0.29 -10.58 23.60
C PHE A 172 0.32 -9.44 22.60
N ASP A 173 1.53 -9.06 22.23
CA ASP A 173 1.78 -8.03 21.24
C ASP A 173 1.96 -8.71 19.88
N ILE A 174 1.32 -8.17 18.85
CA ILE A 174 1.42 -8.69 17.48
C ILE A 174 1.46 -7.52 16.52
N PHE A 175 2.28 -7.61 15.48
CA PHE A 175 2.33 -6.63 14.41
C PHE A 175 1.76 -7.26 13.13
N PRO A 176 0.45 -7.07 12.85
CA PRO A 176 -0.16 -7.59 11.64
C PRO A 176 0.57 -7.07 10.40
N ILE A 177 0.81 -7.97 9.45
CA ILE A 177 1.59 -7.67 8.26
C ILE A 177 0.96 -6.56 7.39
N GLN A 178 -0.36 -6.35 7.49
CA GLN A 178 -1.10 -5.33 6.75
C GLN A 178 -1.39 -4.04 7.54
N SER A 179 -0.81 -3.89 8.73
CA SER A 179 -0.98 -2.72 9.62
C SER A 179 0.27 -1.84 9.58
N ASP A 180 0.17 -0.55 9.88
CA ASP A 180 1.33 0.34 10.06
C ASP A 180 1.82 0.42 11.52
N HIS A 181 1.07 -0.16 12.45
CA HIS A 181 1.37 -0.21 13.88
C HIS A 181 1.07 -1.60 14.49
N PRO A 182 1.73 -1.98 15.61
CA PRO A 182 1.39 -3.19 16.35
C PRO A 182 0.09 -3.05 17.15
N TYR A 183 -0.37 -4.19 17.65
CA TYR A 183 -1.51 -4.31 18.56
C TYR A 183 -1.10 -5.06 19.82
N ARG A 184 -1.71 -4.68 20.94
CA ARG A 184 -1.58 -5.39 22.23
C ARG A 184 -2.91 -5.98 22.61
N ILE A 185 -2.95 -7.29 22.74
CA ILE A 185 -4.10 -8.07 23.19
C ILE A 185 -3.87 -8.43 24.66
N SER A 186 -4.83 -8.10 25.52
CA SER A 186 -4.81 -8.48 26.94
C SER A 186 -5.79 -9.62 27.18
N PHE A 187 -5.39 -10.60 27.99
CA PHE A 187 -6.23 -11.76 28.31
C PHE A 187 -6.59 -11.81 29.78
N ASN A 188 -7.84 -12.18 30.06
CA ASN A 188 -8.25 -12.66 31.37
C ASN A 188 -8.44 -14.18 31.29
N LEU A 189 -7.48 -14.93 31.85
CA LEU A 189 -7.38 -16.38 31.72
C LEU A 189 -7.30 -16.84 30.25
N ASP A 190 -8.41 -17.33 29.71
CA ASP A 190 -8.57 -17.83 28.34
C ASP A 190 -9.39 -16.88 27.46
N THR A 191 -9.78 -15.71 27.97
CA THR A 191 -10.71 -14.80 27.30
C THR A 191 -10.01 -13.51 26.88
N VAL A 192 -10.19 -13.09 25.62
CA VAL A 192 -9.73 -11.79 25.11
C VAL A 192 -10.47 -10.68 25.87
N GLU A 193 -9.73 -9.88 26.64
CA GLU A 193 -10.31 -8.77 27.42
C GLU A 193 -10.28 -7.46 26.64
N LYS A 194 -9.16 -7.14 25.99
CA LYS A 194 -8.98 -5.88 25.27
C LYS A 194 -7.99 -6.00 24.13
N ILE A 195 -8.24 -5.26 23.06
CA ILE A 195 -7.32 -5.08 21.94
C ILE A 195 -6.97 -3.59 21.86
N LEU A 196 -5.69 -3.28 21.85
CA LEU A 196 -5.16 -1.92 21.77
C LEU A 196 -4.31 -1.75 20.52
N ALA A 197 -4.47 -0.65 19.81
CA ALA A 197 -3.51 -0.17 18.81
C ALA A 197 -2.35 0.49 19.55
N VAL A 198 -1.11 0.09 19.29
CA VAL A 198 0.08 0.58 19.99
C VAL A 198 0.95 1.35 19.02
N ASP A 199 1.39 2.56 19.39
CA ASP A 199 2.29 3.36 18.57
C ASP A 199 3.63 2.64 18.39
N ARG A 200 4.09 2.52 17.14
CA ARG A 200 5.29 1.75 16.76
C ARG A 200 6.59 2.36 17.28
N ASP A 201 6.60 3.67 17.56
CA ASP A 201 7.79 4.41 17.99
C ASP A 201 7.73 4.72 19.51
N ASP A 202 6.54 4.70 20.11
CA ASP A 202 6.32 4.88 21.54
C ASP A 202 5.29 3.87 22.09
N LEU A 203 5.78 2.73 22.57
CA LEU A 203 4.96 1.62 23.07
C LEU A 203 4.14 1.93 24.33
N SER A 204 4.33 3.12 24.93
CA SER A 204 3.49 3.61 26.03
C SER A 204 2.19 4.25 25.54
N ARG A 205 2.15 4.69 24.28
CA ARG A 205 0.97 5.26 23.63
C ARG A 205 0.17 4.13 22.99
N ALA A 206 -1.00 3.89 23.56
CA ALA A 206 -1.91 2.89 23.07
C ALA A 206 -3.35 3.40 23.13
N GLU A 207 -4.14 3.08 22.11
CA GLU A 207 -5.53 3.47 21.97
C GLU A 207 -6.40 2.23 21.81
N ASP A 208 -7.68 2.34 22.17
CA ASP A 208 -8.63 1.24 22.02
C ASP A 208 -8.85 0.94 20.53
N ALA A 209 -8.56 -0.28 20.10
CA ALA A 209 -8.72 -0.70 18.71
C ALA A 209 -10.14 -1.23 18.41
N GLY A 210 -11.02 -1.26 19.41
CA GLY A 210 -12.37 -1.79 19.27
C GLY A 210 -12.45 -3.29 19.56
N GLY A 211 -13.46 -3.93 18.94
CA GLY A 211 -13.88 -5.28 19.31
C GLY A 211 -13.23 -6.42 18.53
N GLU A 212 -12.52 -6.13 17.44
CA GLU A 212 -12.04 -7.14 16.50
C GLU A 212 -10.68 -6.74 15.91
N LEU A 213 -9.79 -7.71 15.74
CA LEU A 213 -8.52 -7.56 15.02
C LEU A 213 -8.42 -8.65 13.95
N SER A 214 -8.35 -8.23 12.69
CA SER A 214 -8.08 -9.11 11.55
C SER A 214 -6.63 -9.03 11.12
N MET A 215 -6.04 -10.14 10.69
CA MET A 215 -4.62 -10.25 10.33
C MET A 215 -4.46 -11.09 9.08
N PHE A 216 -3.77 -10.52 8.09
CA PHE A 216 -3.41 -11.24 6.86
C PHE A 216 -2.26 -12.22 7.17
N PRO A 217 -2.14 -13.34 6.43
CA PRO A 217 -0.97 -14.20 6.56
C PRO A 217 0.28 -13.52 5.99
N VAL A 218 1.44 -13.91 6.49
CA VAL A 218 2.76 -13.50 5.98
C VAL A 218 3.19 -14.38 4.80
N VAL A 219 2.74 -15.64 4.77
CA VAL A 219 2.98 -16.57 3.65
C VAL A 219 1.76 -16.67 2.74
N TYR A 220 2.02 -16.92 1.46
CA TYR A 220 1.02 -17.07 0.39
C TYR A 220 1.38 -18.23 -0.52
N GLU A 221 0.38 -18.75 -1.24
CA GLU A 221 0.55 -19.88 -2.17
C GLU A 221 0.17 -19.52 -3.60
N GLU A 222 -0.68 -18.49 -3.77
CA GLU A 222 -1.14 -18.04 -5.06
C GLU A 222 -0.57 -16.68 -5.40
N THR A 223 -0.33 -16.45 -6.68
CA THR A 223 0.13 -15.15 -7.19
C THR A 223 -0.70 -14.75 -8.40
N ALA A 224 -0.78 -13.45 -8.64
CA ALA A 224 -1.47 -12.88 -9.79
C ALA A 224 -0.77 -11.57 -10.23
N PRO A 225 -0.83 -11.21 -11.53
CA PRO A 225 -0.36 -9.91 -11.99
C PRO A 225 -1.11 -8.78 -11.28
N LEU A 226 -0.42 -7.70 -10.88
CA LEU A 226 -1.09 -6.55 -10.26
C LEU A 226 -2.21 -5.99 -11.13
N SER A 227 -1.99 -5.93 -12.44
CA SER A 227 -2.92 -5.36 -13.42
C SER A 227 -4.34 -5.92 -13.37
N VAL A 228 -4.54 -7.13 -12.83
CA VAL A 228 -5.86 -7.78 -12.72
C VAL A 228 -6.45 -7.75 -11.31
N GLN A 229 -5.68 -7.41 -10.28
CA GLN A 229 -6.13 -7.40 -8.88
C GLN A 229 -6.16 -6.00 -8.24
N LEU A 230 -5.65 -4.97 -8.93
CA LEU A 230 -5.66 -3.59 -8.43
C LEU A 230 -7.07 -3.13 -7.98
N PRO A 231 -7.17 -2.39 -6.86
CA PRO A 231 -8.44 -1.82 -6.44
C PRO A 231 -9.07 -0.95 -7.54
N PRO A 232 -10.39 -1.07 -7.85
CA PRO A 232 -11.04 -0.42 -8.99
C PRO A 232 -10.93 1.11 -9.03
N GLU A 233 -10.82 1.75 -7.86
CA GLU A 233 -10.65 3.19 -7.67
C GLU A 233 -9.22 3.69 -7.91
N THR A 234 -8.27 2.78 -8.15
CA THR A 234 -6.86 3.13 -8.34
C THR A 234 -6.67 3.94 -9.62
N LEU A 235 -5.97 5.06 -9.52
CA LEU A 235 -5.37 5.74 -10.65
C LEU A 235 -4.04 5.09 -11.01
N LEU A 236 -3.97 4.45 -12.18
CA LEU A 236 -2.73 3.97 -12.75
C LEU A 236 -2.02 5.13 -13.45
N VAL A 237 -0.83 5.49 -12.99
CA VAL A 237 0.01 6.52 -13.60
C VAL A 237 1.19 5.87 -14.31
N LEU A 238 1.31 6.06 -15.61
CA LEU A 238 2.34 5.43 -16.44
C LEU A 238 3.33 6.47 -16.94
N ASP A 239 4.59 6.35 -16.53
CA ASP A 239 5.65 7.28 -16.91
C ASP A 239 6.54 6.75 -18.03
N ASP A 240 6.32 7.23 -19.26
CA ASP A 240 7.01 6.79 -20.48
C ASP A 240 6.92 5.26 -20.70
N GLN A 241 5.82 4.63 -20.22
CA GLN A 241 5.56 3.18 -20.33
C GLN A 241 4.53 2.85 -21.44
N ASP A 242 4.79 3.31 -22.67
CA ASP A 242 3.84 3.31 -23.80
C ASP A 242 3.37 1.93 -24.30
N ASP A 243 4.02 0.87 -23.85
CA ASP A 243 3.72 -0.54 -24.13
C ASP A 243 2.87 -1.22 -23.04
N VAL A 244 2.71 -0.61 -21.87
CA VAL A 244 1.74 -1.09 -20.86
C VAL A 244 0.33 -0.81 -21.36
N GLU A 245 -0.47 -1.87 -21.52
CA GLU A 245 -1.88 -1.77 -21.86
C GLU A 245 -2.68 -1.14 -20.72
N ASP A 246 -3.62 -0.26 -21.06
CA ASP A 246 -4.50 0.37 -20.07
C ASP A 246 -5.54 -0.64 -19.56
N PRO A 247 -5.54 -1.00 -18.26
CA PRO A 247 -6.56 -1.90 -17.72
C PRO A 247 -7.95 -1.29 -17.90
N LEU A 248 -8.89 -2.07 -18.44
CA LEU A 248 -10.24 -1.57 -18.78
C LEU A 248 -11.00 -1.00 -17.58
N GLN A 249 -10.67 -1.46 -16.38
CA GLN A 249 -11.38 -1.14 -15.15
C GLN A 249 -10.80 0.04 -14.38
N LEU A 250 -9.62 0.56 -14.74
CA LEU A 250 -8.94 1.61 -14.01
C LEU A 250 -9.00 2.95 -14.75
N ALA A 251 -8.81 4.04 -14.00
CA ALA A 251 -8.43 5.30 -14.61
C ALA A 251 -6.93 5.29 -14.90
N THR A 252 -6.50 5.82 -16.05
CA THR A 252 -5.09 5.90 -16.42
C THR A 252 -4.67 7.34 -16.72
N LEU A 253 -3.56 7.76 -16.11
CA LEU A 253 -2.82 8.97 -16.46
C LEU A 253 -1.48 8.57 -17.07
N ARG A 254 -1.20 8.99 -18.30
CA ARG A 254 0.05 8.65 -18.99
C ARG A 254 0.88 9.90 -19.23
N PHE A 255 2.12 9.89 -18.77
CA PHE A 255 3.14 10.84 -19.22
C PHE A 255 3.90 10.21 -20.39
N THR A 256 3.99 10.93 -21.51
CA THR A 256 4.77 10.47 -22.67
C THR A 256 5.45 11.64 -23.38
N ALA A 257 6.69 11.42 -23.80
CA ALA A 257 7.38 12.34 -24.72
C ALA A 257 6.81 12.29 -26.15
N PHE A 258 6.11 11.21 -26.51
CA PHE A 258 5.64 10.93 -27.88
C PHE A 258 4.14 10.62 -27.88
N PRO A 259 3.25 11.64 -27.85
CA PRO A 259 1.82 11.38 -27.93
C PRO A 259 1.48 10.71 -29.26
N LYS A 260 0.94 9.49 -29.21
CA LYS A 260 0.36 8.84 -30.38
C LYS A 260 -0.84 9.69 -30.81
N THR A 261 -0.84 10.18 -32.04
CA THR A 261 -1.80 11.14 -32.60
C THR A 261 -3.24 10.62 -32.77
N GLU A 262 -3.60 9.50 -32.16
CA GLU A 262 -4.92 8.90 -32.31
C GLU A 262 -5.59 8.72 -30.94
N GLU A 263 -6.66 9.51 -30.75
CA GLU A 263 -7.67 9.49 -29.69
C GLU A 263 -7.43 10.34 -28.41
N ASN A 264 -8.13 11.48 -28.41
CA ASN A 264 -8.47 12.39 -27.30
C ASN A 264 -7.44 13.49 -26.95
N HIS A 265 -7.48 14.56 -27.74
CA HIS A 265 -7.12 15.92 -27.30
C HIS A 265 -8.29 16.57 -26.55
#